data_AF-A0A0D2M2C8-F1
#
_entry.id   AF-A0A0D2M2C8-F1
#
_cell.length_a   1.000
_cell.length_b   1.000
_cell.length_c   1.000
_cell.angle_alpha   90.00
_cell.angle_beta   90.00
_cell.angle_gamma   90.00
#
_symmetry.space_group_name_H-M   'P 1'
#
loop_
_entity.id
_entity.type
_entity.pdbx_description
1 polymer ?
#
loop_
_entity_poly.entity_id
_entity_poly.type
_entity_poly.pdbx_seq_one_letter_code
_entity_poly.pdbx_strand_id
1 'polypeptide(L)'
;MNRTSHWSLRMSRWLRHKPVRFGSRFSSLLSATLMPTLGAERILRVYSRAFLDMKLLGIIVESVGEGVTEVQPGDHVIPCYQAECRECKFCKSGKTNLCGKVRTATGAGVMMNDRKSRFSINGKPIYHFMGTSTFSQYTVVHDVSVAKIDPQAPLDKVCLLGCGVPTGLGAVWNTAKVEPGAIVAIFGLGTVGLAVAEGAKSAGASRIIGVDIDSKKFDVGKILELQSL
;
A
#
# COMPACT_ATOMS: atom_id res chain seq x y z
N MET A 1 7.42 -21.39 -25.24
CA MET A 1 7.52 -22.05 -23.93
C MET A 1 7.19 -21.05 -22.84
N ASN A 2 5.98 -21.12 -22.27
CA ASN A 2 5.46 -20.18 -21.28
C ASN A 2 6.12 -20.40 -19.91
N ARG A 3 6.98 -19.48 -19.46
CA ARG A 3 7.38 -19.36 -18.05
C ARG A 3 6.32 -18.53 -17.31
N THR A 4 5.39 -19.19 -16.64
CA THR A 4 4.47 -18.54 -15.67
C THR A 4 4.41 -19.38 -14.41
N SER A 5 5.54 -19.57 -13.73
CA SER A 5 5.55 -19.99 -12.33
C SER A 5 5.71 -18.73 -11.48
N HIS A 6 4.64 -18.33 -10.81
CA HIS A 6 4.59 -17.14 -9.96
C HIS A 6 4.63 -17.59 -8.51
N TRP A 7 5.70 -17.23 -7.82
CA TRP A 7 6.05 -17.82 -6.54
C TRP A 7 5.70 -16.91 -5.38
N SER A 8 5.50 -17.53 -4.22
CA SER A 8 4.79 -16.93 -3.11
C SER A 8 5.73 -16.77 -1.92
N LEU A 9 5.91 -15.54 -1.44
CA LEU A 9 6.83 -15.17 -0.37
C LEU A 9 6.15 -15.26 0.99
N ARG A 10 6.70 -15.95 1.99
CA ARG A 10 6.17 -15.88 3.36
C ARG A 10 6.97 -14.82 4.12
N MET A 11 6.27 -13.92 4.80
CA MET A 11 6.90 -12.81 5.51
C MET A 11 6.54 -12.83 6.99
N SER A 12 7.43 -12.39 7.87
CA SER A 12 7.25 -12.42 9.33
C SER A 12 7.30 -11.02 9.96
N ARG A 13 6.53 -10.84 11.04
CA ARG A 13 6.50 -9.58 11.82
C ARG A 13 7.72 -9.45 12.75
N TRP A 14 8.34 -8.27 12.80
CA TRP A 14 9.33 -7.91 13.83
C TRP A 14 8.62 -7.55 15.15
N LEU A 15 8.77 -8.40 16.17
CA LEU A 15 8.39 -8.14 17.56
C LEU A 15 9.52 -8.65 18.46
N ARG A 16 10.51 -7.83 18.79
CA ARG A 16 11.37 -8.08 19.96
C ARG A 16 10.86 -7.26 21.14
N HIS A 17 10.72 -7.97 22.28
CA HIS A 17 10.37 -7.56 23.64
C HIS A 17 8.90 -7.58 24.08
N LYS A 18 8.59 -8.65 24.85
CA LYS A 18 7.52 -8.90 25.83
C LYS A 18 6.05 -8.74 25.36
N PRO A 19 5.12 -9.60 25.81
CA PRO A 19 3.69 -9.41 25.56
C PRO A 19 3.20 -8.21 26.37
N VAL A 20 3.39 -7.02 25.82
CA VAL A 20 2.72 -5.82 26.31
C VAL A 20 1.32 -5.87 25.71
N ARG A 21 0.35 -6.05 26.58
CA ARG A 21 -1.07 -5.82 26.30
C ARG A 21 -1.24 -4.33 26.02
N PHE A 22 -0.92 -3.90 24.80
CA PHE A 22 -1.17 -2.55 24.35
C PHE A 22 -2.66 -2.42 24.09
N GLY A 23 -3.37 -1.82 25.04
CA GLY A 23 -4.65 -1.19 24.75
C GLY A 23 -4.46 -0.27 23.56
N SER A 24 -5.29 -0.48 22.53
CA SER A 24 -5.55 0.37 21.37
C SER A 24 -5.07 1.82 21.52
N ARG A 25 -3.83 2.17 21.11
CA ARG A 25 -3.38 3.57 21.06
C ARG A 25 -2.55 3.99 19.84
N PHE A 26 -2.15 3.09 18.93
CA PHE A 26 -1.52 3.50 17.65
C PHE A 26 -2.11 2.73 16.47
N SER A 27 -3.11 3.37 15.85
CA SER A 27 -3.92 2.91 14.73
C SER A 27 -3.82 3.94 13.59
N SER A 28 -3.53 3.49 12.37
CA SER A 28 -3.77 4.28 11.15
C SER A 28 -4.53 3.40 10.16
N LEU A 29 -5.84 3.56 10.12
CA LEU A 29 -6.74 2.97 9.12
C LEU A 29 -6.85 3.94 7.95
N LEU A 30 -6.68 3.47 6.71
CA LEU A 30 -6.88 4.29 5.51
C LEU A 30 -8.32 4.12 4.99
N SER A 31 -8.96 5.13 4.40
CA SER A 31 -10.37 5.04 3.97
C SER A 31 -10.67 3.87 3.00
N ALA A 32 -9.72 3.46 2.16
CA ALA A 32 -9.84 2.31 1.26
C ALA A 32 -10.16 0.98 1.98
N THR A 33 -9.85 0.92 3.27
CA THR A 33 -10.21 -0.15 4.19
C THR A 33 -11.66 -0.06 4.69
N LEU A 34 -12.10 1.16 5.02
CA LEU A 34 -13.42 1.41 5.59
C LEU A 34 -14.52 1.19 4.54
N MET A 35 -14.30 1.56 3.29
CA MET A 35 -15.30 1.45 2.22
C MET A 35 -15.84 0.02 2.04
N PRO A 36 -14.99 -1.04 1.97
CA PRO A 36 -15.45 -2.42 2.00
C PRO A 36 -16.22 -2.82 3.27
N THR A 37 -15.79 -2.35 4.45
CA THR A 37 -16.44 -2.68 5.73
C THR A 37 -17.83 -2.05 5.87
N LEU A 38 -18.06 -0.91 5.21
CA LEU A 38 -19.30 -0.15 5.22
C LEU A 38 -20.29 -0.56 4.11
N GLY A 39 -19.97 -1.59 3.31
CA GLY A 39 -20.89 -2.17 2.33
C GLY A 39 -21.13 -1.33 1.08
N ALA A 40 -20.32 -0.30 0.82
CA ALA A 40 -20.42 0.52 -0.38
C ALA A 40 -19.61 -0.11 -1.54
N GLU A 41 -20.23 -1.06 -2.27
CA GLU A 41 -20.07 -1.37 -3.71
C GLU A 41 -20.39 -2.84 -4.10
N ARG A 42 -20.85 -3.04 -5.34
CA ARG A 42 -21.33 -4.31 -5.96
C ARG A 42 -20.29 -5.45 -6.08
N ILE A 43 -18.99 -5.20 -5.87
CA ILE A 43 -17.91 -6.20 -6.03
C ILE A 43 -17.70 -7.09 -4.78
N LEU A 44 -18.35 -6.78 -3.66
CA LEU A 44 -17.96 -7.26 -2.33
C LEU A 44 -18.60 -8.58 -1.85
N ARG A 45 -19.42 -9.27 -2.66
CA ARG A 45 -20.10 -10.52 -2.24
C ARG A 45 -19.14 -11.69 -1.93
N VAL A 46 -17.84 -11.56 -2.19
CA VAL A 46 -16.85 -12.63 -2.13
C VAL A 46 -16.02 -12.62 -0.84
N TYR A 47 -16.04 -11.55 -0.03
CA TYR A 47 -15.07 -11.40 1.07
C TYR A 47 -15.63 -11.78 2.45
N SER A 48 -14.97 -12.76 3.10
CA SER A 48 -15.05 -12.93 4.55
C SER A 48 -14.46 -11.69 5.24
N ARG A 49 -15.22 -11.07 6.15
CA ARG A 49 -14.95 -9.80 6.85
C ARG A 49 -13.60 -9.66 7.61
N ALA A 50 -12.70 -10.64 7.55
CA ALA A 50 -11.56 -10.77 8.45
C ALA A 50 -10.28 -10.00 8.04
N PHE A 51 -10.17 -9.49 6.81
CA PHE A 51 -8.93 -8.90 6.28
C PHE A 51 -9.16 -7.62 5.46
N LEU A 52 -10.04 -6.73 5.91
CA LEU A 52 -10.40 -5.54 5.13
C LEU A 52 -9.50 -4.32 5.33
N ASP A 53 -8.44 -4.44 6.13
CA ASP A 53 -7.66 -3.29 6.54
C ASP A 53 -6.23 -3.30 5.98
N MET A 54 -5.82 -2.18 5.34
CA MET A 54 -4.50 -2.01 4.75
C MET A 54 -3.62 -1.18 5.70
N LYS A 55 -3.08 -1.86 6.72
CA LYS A 55 -1.92 -1.41 7.49
C LYS A 55 -0.76 -2.15 6.88
N LEU A 56 -0.04 -1.49 6.00
CA LEU A 56 1.27 -1.99 5.65
C LEU A 56 2.12 -1.82 6.91
N LEU A 57 2.86 -2.85 7.28
CA LEU A 57 3.94 -2.78 8.27
C LEU A 57 5.21 -3.03 7.47
N GLY A 58 6.35 -2.46 7.83
CA GLY A 58 7.60 -2.95 7.26
C GLY A 58 7.77 -4.42 7.65
N ILE A 59 7.97 -5.29 6.67
CA ILE A 59 7.98 -6.74 6.86
C ILE A 59 9.37 -7.27 6.57
N ILE A 60 9.76 -8.31 7.29
CA ILE A 60 10.99 -9.04 7.01
C ILE A 60 10.62 -10.31 6.25
N VAL A 61 11.30 -10.55 5.14
CA VAL A 61 11.13 -11.77 4.35
C VAL A 61 11.53 -12.96 5.21
N GLU A 62 10.63 -13.93 5.37
CA GLU A 62 10.90 -15.16 6.14
C GLU A 62 11.37 -16.28 5.22
N SER A 63 10.69 -16.48 4.09
CA SER A 63 11.08 -17.45 3.06
C SER A 63 10.61 -17.00 1.69
N VAL A 64 11.30 -17.52 0.67
CA VAL A 64 10.98 -17.25 -0.73
C VAL A 64 10.59 -18.54 -1.45
N GLY A 65 9.66 -18.44 -2.39
CA GLY A 65 9.34 -19.55 -3.27
C GLY A 65 10.45 -19.81 -4.29
N GLU A 66 10.41 -20.96 -4.95
CA GLU A 66 11.36 -21.33 -6.01
C GLU A 66 11.45 -20.22 -7.08
N GLY A 67 12.61 -19.97 -7.68
CA GLY A 67 12.73 -18.99 -8.78
C GLY A 67 12.60 -17.51 -8.42
N VAL A 68 12.33 -17.15 -7.16
CA VAL A 68 12.42 -15.75 -6.69
C VAL A 68 13.90 -15.39 -6.52
N THR A 69 14.32 -14.27 -7.13
CA THR A 69 15.72 -13.82 -7.11
C THR A 69 15.92 -12.40 -6.57
N GLU A 70 14.91 -11.55 -6.61
CA GLU A 70 15.04 -10.11 -6.27
C GLU A 70 15.04 -9.84 -4.74
N VAL A 71 14.58 -10.80 -3.95
CA VAL A 71 14.55 -10.74 -2.48
C VAL A 71 14.94 -12.08 -1.88
N GLN A 72 15.43 -12.06 -0.64
CA GLN A 72 15.85 -13.24 0.10
C GLN A 72 15.42 -13.17 1.58
N PRO A 73 15.44 -14.30 2.32
CA PRO A 73 15.18 -14.29 3.76
C PRO A 73 16.03 -13.24 4.49
N GLY A 74 15.41 -12.49 5.41
CA GLY A 74 16.04 -11.41 6.16
C GLY A 74 15.93 -10.02 5.52
N ASP A 75 15.56 -9.91 4.24
CA ASP A 75 15.38 -8.61 3.60
C ASP A 75 14.21 -7.83 4.21
N HIS A 76 14.40 -6.53 4.38
CA HIS A 76 13.34 -5.59 4.76
C HIS A 76 12.57 -5.19 3.50
N VAL A 77 11.25 -5.28 3.57
CA VAL A 77 10.38 -5.08 2.41
C VAL A 77 9.08 -4.35 2.76
N ILE A 78 8.48 -3.74 1.74
CA ILE A 78 7.11 -3.23 1.74
C ILE A 78 6.33 -3.99 0.66
N PRO A 79 5.25 -4.71 1.02
CA PRO A 79 4.36 -5.27 0.02
C PRO A 79 3.48 -4.15 -0.58
N CYS A 80 3.44 -4.11 -1.91
CA CYS A 80 2.73 -3.12 -2.70
C CYS A 80 1.51 -3.77 -3.37
N TYR A 81 0.33 -3.15 -3.22
CA TYR A 81 -0.89 -3.63 -3.88
C TYR A 81 -0.82 -3.53 -5.41
N GLN A 82 -0.01 -2.61 -5.92
CA GLN A 82 0.28 -2.45 -7.34
C GLN A 82 1.61 -3.13 -7.65
N ALA A 83 1.56 -4.15 -8.51
CA ALA A 83 2.74 -4.89 -8.94
C ALA A 83 3.60 -4.10 -9.94
N GLU A 84 4.85 -4.53 -10.12
CA GLU A 84 5.77 -4.10 -11.17
C GLU A 84 6.52 -5.32 -11.74
N CYS A 85 5.94 -6.01 -12.73
CA CYS A 85 6.55 -7.24 -13.26
C CYS A 85 7.68 -7.01 -14.27
N ARG A 86 7.92 -5.77 -14.72
CA ARG A 86 8.93 -5.36 -15.73
C ARG A 86 8.84 -5.99 -17.14
N GLU A 87 7.99 -7.00 -17.32
CA GLU A 87 7.91 -7.76 -18.57
C GLU A 87 6.67 -7.46 -19.43
N CYS A 88 5.57 -7.03 -18.81
CA CYS A 88 4.30 -6.83 -19.51
C CYS A 88 4.32 -5.55 -20.35
N LYS A 89 3.38 -5.44 -21.30
CA LYS A 89 3.28 -4.26 -22.20
C LYS A 89 3.22 -2.93 -21.45
N PHE A 90 2.60 -2.88 -20.28
CA PHE A 90 2.48 -1.67 -19.47
C PHE A 90 3.82 -1.30 -18.83
N CYS A 91 4.49 -2.26 -18.17
CA CYS A 91 5.80 -2.02 -17.57
C CYS A 91 6.87 -1.64 -18.62
N LYS A 92 6.83 -2.26 -19.80
CA LYS A 92 7.76 -1.94 -20.91
C LYS A 92 7.44 -0.62 -21.62
N SER A 93 6.29 0.01 -21.36
CA SER A 93 5.86 1.18 -22.12
C SER A 93 6.61 2.47 -21.78
N GLY A 94 7.17 2.57 -20.57
CA GLY A 94 7.73 3.83 -20.03
C GLY A 94 6.69 4.93 -19.79
N LYS A 95 5.38 4.63 -19.90
CA LYS A 95 4.29 5.62 -19.87
C LYS A 95 3.33 5.45 -18.69
N THR A 96 3.40 4.34 -17.96
CA THR A 96 2.47 4.03 -16.87
C THR A 96 3.08 3.09 -15.84
N ASN A 97 2.59 3.16 -14.61
CA ASN A 97 2.89 2.25 -13.50
C ASN A 97 1.83 1.12 -13.33
N LEU A 98 0.85 1.01 -14.24
CA LEU A 98 -0.26 0.07 -14.12
C LEU A 98 0.06 -1.34 -14.63
N CYS A 99 0.82 -2.11 -13.85
CA CYS A 99 1.05 -3.53 -14.14
C CYS A 99 -0.25 -4.36 -14.04
N GLY A 100 -0.45 -5.25 -15.02
CA GLY A 100 -1.58 -6.18 -15.07
C GLY A 100 -1.27 -7.63 -14.68
N LYS A 101 0.00 -7.96 -14.38
CA LYS A 101 0.48 -9.36 -14.34
C LYS A 101 -0.30 -10.26 -13.37
N VAL A 102 -0.57 -9.79 -12.15
CA VAL A 102 -1.21 -10.60 -11.08
C VAL A 102 -2.61 -10.12 -10.72
N ARG A 103 -3.11 -9.06 -11.39
CA ARG A 103 -4.36 -8.36 -11.04
C ARG A 103 -5.60 -9.26 -11.05
N THR A 104 -5.66 -10.23 -11.95
CA THR A 104 -6.78 -11.19 -12.04
C THR A 104 -6.85 -12.15 -10.85
N ALA A 105 -5.72 -12.39 -10.17
CA ALA A 105 -5.65 -13.24 -8.97
C ALA A 105 -5.93 -12.41 -7.72
N THR A 106 -5.22 -11.29 -7.56
CA THR A 106 -5.34 -10.42 -6.39
C THR A 106 -6.73 -9.80 -6.27
N GLY A 107 -7.37 -9.44 -7.39
CA GLY A 107 -8.75 -8.95 -7.40
C GLY A 107 -9.82 -10.00 -7.06
N ALA A 108 -9.47 -11.29 -7.15
CA ALA A 108 -10.33 -12.41 -6.75
C ALA A 108 -9.92 -13.00 -5.38
N GLY A 109 -8.99 -12.36 -4.67
CA GLY A 109 -8.53 -12.78 -3.35
C GLY A 109 -7.73 -14.09 -3.32
N VAL A 110 -7.07 -14.45 -4.44
CA VAL A 110 -6.30 -15.70 -4.56
C VAL A 110 -4.91 -15.48 -5.14
N MET A 111 -4.04 -16.49 -5.06
CA MET A 111 -2.71 -16.47 -5.65
C MET A 111 -2.74 -16.84 -7.14
N MET A 112 -1.76 -16.34 -7.90
CA MET A 112 -1.71 -16.57 -9.36
C MET A 112 -1.29 -18.01 -9.69
N ASN A 113 -0.45 -18.63 -8.86
CA ASN A 113 0.13 -19.95 -9.12
C ASN A 113 -0.90 -21.08 -9.23
N ASP A 114 -1.87 -21.09 -8.32
CA ASP A 114 -2.81 -22.19 -8.14
C ASP A 114 -4.26 -21.74 -7.97
N ARG A 115 -4.52 -20.42 -8.11
CA ARG A 115 -5.85 -19.81 -7.95
C ARG A 115 -6.51 -20.10 -6.60
N LYS A 116 -5.71 -20.33 -5.56
CA LYS A 116 -6.18 -20.59 -4.19
C LYS A 116 -5.65 -19.54 -3.20
N SER A 117 -6.29 -19.46 -2.04
CA SER A 117 -5.76 -18.68 -0.92
C SER A 117 -4.60 -19.42 -0.23
N ARG A 118 -3.84 -18.67 0.58
CA ARG A 118 -2.81 -19.18 1.51
C ARG A 118 -3.27 -19.12 2.97
N PHE A 119 -4.44 -18.55 3.21
CA PHE A 119 -5.04 -18.47 4.53
C PHE A 119 -6.22 -19.42 4.66
N SER A 120 -6.33 -20.05 5.82
CA SER A 120 -7.49 -20.85 6.20
C SER A 120 -7.71 -20.81 7.71
N ILE A 121 -8.97 -20.99 8.12
CA ILE A 121 -9.35 -21.27 9.51
C ILE A 121 -10.21 -22.53 9.47
N ASN A 122 -9.87 -23.53 10.27
CA ASN A 122 -10.59 -24.80 10.35
C ASN A 122 -10.83 -25.45 8.97
N GLY A 123 -9.81 -25.43 8.12
CA GLY A 123 -9.86 -25.97 6.75
C GLY A 123 -10.65 -25.13 5.74
N LYS A 124 -11.33 -24.05 6.17
CA LYS A 124 -12.06 -23.16 5.26
C LYS A 124 -11.14 -22.02 4.79
N PRO A 125 -11.06 -21.75 3.47
CA PRO A 125 -10.18 -20.72 2.95
C PRO A 125 -10.65 -19.32 3.36
N ILE A 126 -9.68 -18.42 3.57
CA ILE A 126 -9.92 -16.99 3.78
C ILE A 126 -9.28 -16.25 2.64
N TYR A 127 -10.03 -15.40 1.94
CA TYR A 127 -9.50 -14.68 0.79
C TYR A 127 -8.41 -13.69 1.17
N HIS A 128 -7.45 -13.54 0.26
CA HIS A 128 -6.50 -12.44 0.30
C HIS A 128 -7.21 -11.12 0.00
N PHE A 129 -6.61 -10.02 0.44
CA PHE A 129 -7.07 -8.67 0.12
C PHE A 129 -5.93 -7.88 -0.53
N MET A 130 -6.22 -7.26 -1.67
CA MET A 130 -5.28 -6.45 -2.47
C MET A 130 -3.95 -7.13 -2.84
N GLY A 131 -3.85 -8.46 -2.69
CA GLY A 131 -2.60 -9.20 -2.87
C GLY A 131 -1.55 -8.96 -1.77
N THR A 132 -1.92 -8.36 -0.64
CA THR A 132 -1.00 -8.03 0.46
C THR A 132 -1.41 -8.64 1.79
N SER A 133 -2.70 -8.58 2.15
CA SER A 133 -3.28 -9.21 3.36
C SER A 133 -2.46 -8.97 4.64
N THR A 134 -2.00 -7.74 4.87
CA THR A 134 -1.01 -7.43 5.91
C THR A 134 -1.56 -7.41 7.34
N PHE A 135 -2.82 -7.77 7.52
CA PHE A 135 -3.50 -7.94 8.82
C PHE A 135 -3.27 -9.32 9.44
N SER A 136 -2.10 -9.90 9.19
CA SER A 136 -1.68 -11.19 9.74
C SER A 136 -0.24 -11.07 10.21
N GLN A 137 0.15 -11.86 11.20
CA GLN A 137 1.55 -11.98 11.61
C GLN A 137 2.45 -12.49 10.47
N TYR A 138 1.86 -13.26 9.55
CA TYR A 138 2.48 -13.74 8.33
C TYR A 138 1.57 -13.52 7.15
N THR A 139 2.10 -13.05 6.04
CA THR A 139 1.36 -12.98 4.78
C THR A 139 2.13 -13.66 3.66
N VAL A 140 1.39 -13.98 2.60
CA VAL A 140 1.95 -14.54 1.39
C VAL A 140 1.59 -13.65 0.19
N VAL A 141 2.60 -13.13 -0.48
CA VAL A 141 2.45 -12.17 -1.61
C VAL A 141 3.22 -12.63 -2.84
N HIS A 142 2.87 -12.07 -4.00
CA HIS A 142 3.63 -12.25 -5.23
C HIS A 142 4.93 -11.46 -5.16
N ASP A 143 6.02 -12.04 -5.63
CA ASP A 143 7.34 -11.41 -5.75
C ASP A 143 7.32 -10.05 -6.48
N VAL A 144 6.58 -9.96 -7.59
CA VAL A 144 6.39 -8.72 -8.37
C VAL A 144 5.66 -7.60 -7.64
N SER A 145 5.17 -7.86 -6.42
CA SER A 145 4.48 -6.93 -5.54
C SER A 145 5.30 -6.59 -4.30
N VAL A 146 6.61 -6.84 -4.30
CA VAL A 146 7.48 -6.61 -3.14
C VAL A 146 8.55 -5.58 -3.47
N ALA A 147 8.55 -4.47 -2.73
CA ALA A 147 9.62 -3.49 -2.77
C ALA A 147 10.63 -3.77 -1.65
N LYS A 148 11.87 -4.13 -2.02
CA LYS A 148 12.99 -4.19 -1.09
C LYS A 148 13.39 -2.78 -0.66
N ILE A 149 13.61 -2.59 0.64
CA ILE A 149 13.94 -1.29 1.23
C ILE A 149 15.23 -1.37 2.03
N ASP A 150 15.72 -0.20 2.43
CA ASP A 150 16.88 -0.07 3.31
C ASP A 150 16.64 -0.82 4.63
N PRO A 151 17.52 -1.76 5.05
CA PRO A 151 17.38 -2.48 6.31
C PRO A 151 17.44 -1.57 7.56
N GLN A 152 18.01 -0.37 7.46
CA GLN A 152 18.04 0.60 8.56
C GLN A 152 16.77 1.45 8.66
N ALA A 153 15.87 1.36 7.67
CA ALA A 153 14.64 2.12 7.68
C ALA A 153 13.71 1.67 8.84
N PRO A 154 13.16 2.61 9.63
CA PRO A 154 12.26 2.29 10.73
C PRO A 154 10.92 1.75 10.19
N LEU A 155 10.75 0.43 10.29
CA LEU A 155 9.62 -0.33 9.72
C LEU A 155 8.24 0.10 10.26
N ASP A 156 8.19 0.73 11.42
CA ASP A 156 6.99 1.32 12.03
C ASP A 156 6.57 2.64 11.37
N LYS A 157 7.47 3.31 10.64
CA LYS A 157 7.21 4.56 9.91
C LYS A 157 7.07 4.36 8.41
N VAL A 158 8.03 3.69 7.79
CA VAL A 158 8.11 3.55 6.33
C VAL A 158 6.99 2.70 5.74
N CYS A 159 6.24 2.03 6.59
CA CYS A 159 5.10 1.24 6.18
C CYS A 159 3.99 2.06 5.49
N LEU A 160 3.88 3.35 5.79
CA LEU A 160 2.97 4.27 5.10
C LEU A 160 3.36 4.50 3.62
N LEU A 161 4.58 4.13 3.23
CA LEU A 161 5.11 4.28 1.86
C LEU A 161 4.61 3.23 0.87
N GLY A 162 3.72 2.32 1.26
CA GLY A 162 3.10 1.42 0.28
C GLY A 162 1.69 1.83 -0.16
N CYS A 163 1.17 2.98 0.29
CA CYS A 163 -0.10 3.51 -0.20
C CYS A 163 -0.19 5.05 -0.22
N GLY A 164 -0.82 5.64 0.81
CA GLY A 164 -1.37 7.00 0.73
C GLY A 164 -0.32 8.09 0.55
N VAL A 165 0.85 7.94 1.19
CA VAL A 165 1.94 8.91 1.09
C VAL A 165 2.50 8.98 -0.34
N PRO A 166 2.98 7.86 -0.96
CA PRO A 166 3.42 7.88 -2.35
C PRO A 166 2.33 8.28 -3.33
N THR A 167 1.07 8.00 -3.03
CA THR A 167 -0.05 8.41 -3.88
C THR A 167 -0.14 9.93 -3.96
N GLY A 168 -0.07 10.63 -2.83
CA GLY A 168 -0.11 12.09 -2.80
C GLY A 168 1.15 12.72 -3.42
N LEU A 169 2.34 12.28 -2.98
CA LEU A 169 3.62 12.79 -3.50
C LEU A 169 3.74 12.55 -5.02
N GLY A 170 3.42 11.32 -5.46
CA GLY A 170 3.48 10.93 -6.86
C GLY A 170 2.46 11.66 -7.73
N ALA A 171 1.29 12.02 -7.19
CA ALA A 171 0.32 12.84 -7.91
C ALA A 171 0.92 14.21 -8.28
N VAL A 172 1.74 14.80 -7.40
CA VAL A 172 2.42 16.07 -7.66
C VAL A 172 3.59 15.88 -8.63
N TRP A 173 4.54 15.01 -8.32
CA TRP A 173 5.81 14.95 -9.05
C TRP A 173 5.72 14.21 -10.38
N ASN A 174 4.90 13.17 -10.46
CA ASN A 174 4.86 12.28 -11.62
C ASN A 174 3.69 12.60 -12.56
N THR A 175 2.51 12.86 -11.99
CA THR A 175 1.27 13.06 -12.77
C THR A 175 1.05 14.52 -13.12
N ALA A 176 0.90 15.39 -12.12
CA ALA A 176 0.66 16.82 -12.34
C ALA A 176 1.91 17.57 -12.78
N LYS A 177 3.10 17.10 -12.36
CA LYS A 177 4.41 17.73 -12.61
C LYS A 177 4.42 19.19 -12.22
N VAL A 178 4.03 19.47 -10.97
CA VAL A 178 3.93 20.83 -10.45
C VAL A 178 5.26 21.56 -10.59
N GLU A 179 5.21 22.75 -11.16
CA GLU A 179 6.36 23.62 -11.37
C GLU A 179 6.55 24.59 -10.19
N PRO A 180 7.79 25.04 -9.91
CA PRO A 180 8.04 26.08 -8.93
C PRO A 180 7.23 27.34 -9.23
N GLY A 181 6.66 27.95 -8.20
CA GLY A 181 5.80 29.13 -8.31
C GLY A 181 4.32 28.82 -8.58
N ALA A 182 3.94 27.57 -8.86
CA ALA A 182 2.56 27.19 -9.11
C ALA A 182 1.63 27.41 -7.89
N ILE A 183 0.34 27.61 -8.17
CA ILE A 183 -0.72 27.64 -7.16
C ILE A 183 -1.47 26.30 -7.21
N VAL A 184 -1.55 25.60 -6.08
CA VAL A 184 -2.12 24.25 -5.98
C VAL A 184 -3.36 24.26 -5.11
N ALA A 185 -4.45 23.66 -5.57
CA ALA A 185 -5.66 23.42 -4.78
C ALA A 185 -5.80 21.91 -4.49
N ILE A 186 -6.09 21.57 -3.23
CA ILE A 186 -6.16 20.20 -2.72
C ILE A 186 -7.55 19.96 -2.14
N PHE A 187 -8.32 19.08 -2.79
CA PHE A 187 -9.65 18.70 -2.34
C PHE A 187 -9.59 17.42 -1.50
N GLY A 188 -9.83 17.57 -0.20
CA GLY A 188 -9.74 16.54 0.83
C GLY A 188 -8.39 16.57 1.56
N LEU A 189 -8.41 16.82 2.87
CA LEU A 189 -7.24 16.93 3.75
C LEU A 189 -7.03 15.67 4.61
N GLY A 190 -7.25 14.50 4.01
CA GLY A 190 -6.84 13.21 4.58
C GLY A 190 -5.36 12.90 4.29
N THR A 191 -4.89 11.69 4.61
CA THR A 191 -3.48 11.29 4.42
C THR A 191 -2.96 11.54 3.00
N VAL A 192 -3.75 11.24 1.96
CA VAL A 192 -3.36 11.48 0.57
C VAL A 192 -3.25 12.99 0.29
N GLY A 193 -4.24 13.79 0.68
CA GLY A 193 -4.21 15.23 0.46
C GLY A 193 -3.09 15.94 1.21
N LEU A 194 -2.79 15.52 2.44
CA LEU A 194 -1.63 16.02 3.19
C LEU A 194 -0.30 15.64 2.51
N ALA A 195 -0.21 14.45 1.91
CA ALA A 195 0.96 14.08 1.11
C ALA A 195 1.05 14.87 -0.22
N VAL A 196 -0.08 15.24 -0.83
CA VAL A 196 -0.09 16.18 -1.97
C VAL A 196 0.43 17.55 -1.52
N ALA A 197 0.01 18.04 -0.36
CA ALA A 197 0.49 19.32 0.19
C ALA A 197 2.02 19.30 0.37
N GLU A 198 2.55 18.25 0.98
CA GLU A 198 3.99 18.07 1.16
C GLU A 198 4.73 18.01 -0.19
N GLY A 199 4.20 17.25 -1.15
CA GLY A 199 4.79 17.15 -2.48
C GLY A 199 4.77 18.48 -3.23
N ALA A 200 3.69 19.26 -3.09
CA ALA A 200 3.55 20.58 -3.72
C ALA A 200 4.52 21.60 -3.09
N LYS A 201 4.68 21.56 -1.76
CA LYS A 201 5.67 22.36 -1.04
C LYS A 201 7.09 22.02 -1.51
N SER A 202 7.43 20.74 -1.58
CA SER A 202 8.76 20.31 -2.04
C SER A 202 9.02 20.63 -3.52
N ALA A 203 7.98 20.72 -4.34
CA ALA A 203 8.06 21.14 -5.74
C ALA A 203 8.20 22.68 -5.91
N GLY A 204 8.10 23.45 -4.82
CA GLY A 204 8.26 24.90 -4.83
C GLY A 204 6.98 25.66 -5.20
N ALA A 205 5.79 25.09 -4.97
CA ALA A 205 4.53 25.81 -5.16
C ALA A 205 4.51 27.11 -4.32
N SER A 206 4.06 28.21 -4.93
CA SER A 206 4.00 29.52 -4.25
C SER A 206 2.83 29.61 -3.27
N ARG A 207 1.75 28.89 -3.55
CA ARG A 207 0.53 28.89 -2.74
C ARG A 207 -0.15 27.52 -2.80
N ILE A 208 -0.55 27.02 -1.63
CA ILE A 208 -1.24 25.73 -1.50
C ILE A 208 -2.53 25.93 -0.71
N ILE A 209 -3.65 25.64 -1.37
CA ILE A 209 -5.01 25.86 -0.87
C ILE A 209 -5.63 24.52 -0.51
N GLY A 210 -5.96 24.33 0.77
CA GLY A 210 -6.68 23.15 1.24
C GLY A 210 -8.20 23.35 1.23
N VAL A 211 -8.95 22.36 0.74
CA VAL A 211 -10.41 22.35 0.74
C VAL A 211 -10.90 21.05 1.37
N ASP A 212 -11.56 21.12 2.53
CA ASP A 212 -12.23 19.97 3.17
C ASP A 212 -13.55 20.41 3.79
N ILE A 213 -14.51 19.49 3.86
CA ILE A 213 -15.81 19.74 4.49
C ILE A 213 -15.70 19.82 6.02
N ASP A 214 -14.68 19.19 6.60
CA ASP A 214 -14.42 19.21 8.03
C ASP A 214 -13.39 20.29 8.35
N SER A 215 -13.87 21.42 8.88
CA SER A 215 -13.03 22.56 9.25
C SER A 215 -11.94 22.22 10.28
N LYS A 216 -12.12 21.16 11.08
CA LYS A 216 -11.13 20.73 12.08
C LYS A 216 -9.84 20.21 11.45
N LYS A 217 -9.88 19.77 10.20
CA LYS A 217 -8.67 19.27 9.50
C LYS A 217 -7.72 20.39 9.09
N PHE A 218 -8.18 21.64 9.06
CA PHE A 218 -7.31 22.77 8.74
C PHE A 218 -6.21 22.97 9.77
N ASP A 219 -6.44 22.64 11.05
CA ASP A 219 -5.40 22.78 12.07
C ASP A 219 -4.23 21.81 11.83
N VAL A 220 -4.50 20.62 11.30
CA VAL A 220 -3.46 19.69 10.83
C VAL A 220 -2.82 20.19 9.54
N GLY A 221 -3.61 20.79 8.65
CA GLY A 221 -3.12 21.40 7.41
C GLY A 221 -2.15 22.57 7.65
N LYS A 222 -2.34 23.35 8.71
CA LYS A 222 -1.44 24.46 9.09
C LYS A 222 -0.03 23.98 9.46
N ILE A 223 0.13 22.75 9.93
CA ILE A 223 1.47 22.14 10.19
C ILE A 223 2.29 22.08 8.89
N LEU A 224 1.61 22.00 7.74
CA LEU A 224 2.20 22.02 6.40
C LEU A 224 2.13 23.41 5.74
N GLU A 225 1.88 24.47 6.52
CA GLU A 225 1.76 25.86 6.07
C GLU A 225 0.67 26.07 5.00
N LEU A 226 -0.38 25.25 5.01
CA LEU A 226 -1.52 25.41 4.09
C LEU A 226 -2.27 26.73 4.36
N GLN A 227 -2.61 27.44 3.29
CA GLN A 227 -3.45 28.62 3.35
C GLN A 227 -4.92 28.21 3.23
N SER A 228 -5.78 28.75 4.11
CA SER A 228 -7.23 28.67 3.94
C SER A 228 -7.71 29.70 2.92
N LEU A 229 -8.80 29.39 2.22
CA LEU A 229 -9.61 30.40 1.53
C LEU A 229 -10.51 31.12 2.52
#